data_AF-A0A5R9G7S8-F1
#
_entry.id   AF-A0A5R9G7S8-F1
#
_cell.length_a   1.000
_cell.length_b   1.000
_cell.length_c   1.000
_cell.angle_alpha   90.00
_cell.angle_beta   90.00
_cell.angle_gamma   90.00
#
_symmetry.space_group_name_H-M   'P 1'
#
loop_
_entity.id
_entity.type
_entity.pdbx_description
1 polymer ?
#
loop_
_entity_poly.entity_id
_entity_poly.type
_entity_poly.pdbx_seq_one_letter_code
_entity_poly.pdbx_strand_id
1 'polypeptide(L)' 'MLDGSMTMMVMMCAIMCIGTLILVLVLGATVYVVVRLLMMKSRVVDRPLMMLKERYVRGEINDDEYLRMRKVINDEK' A
#
# COMPACT_ATOMS: atom_id res chain seq x y z
N MET A 1 11.20 31.80 -41.82
CA MET A 1 10.22 32.37 -40.87
C MET A 1 9.10 31.39 -40.47
N LEU A 2 9.07 30.13 -40.97
CA LEU A 2 8.06 29.13 -40.59
C LEU A 2 8.47 28.17 -39.45
N ASP A 3 9.73 28.13 -39.03
CA ASP A 3 10.21 27.21 -37.97
C ASP A 3 9.80 27.60 -36.54
N GLY A 4 9.71 28.90 -36.25
CA GLY A 4 9.42 29.40 -34.89
C GLY A 4 7.97 29.13 -34.42
N SER A 5 7.02 29.06 -35.35
CA SER A 5 5.61 28.85 -35.00
C SER A 5 5.27 27.37 -34.76
N MET A 6 5.91 26.45 -35.50
CA MET A 6 5.70 25.01 -35.32
C MET A 6 6.29 24.51 -34.00
N THR A 7 7.44 25.03 -33.59
CA THR A 7 8.12 24.68 -32.34
C THR A 7 7.30 25.06 -31.10
N MET A 8 6.64 26.22 -31.10
CA MET A 8 5.77 26.63 -29.99
C MET A 8 4.52 25.76 -29.84
N MET A 9 3.92 25.33 -30.95
CA MET A 9 2.73 24.46 -30.92
C MET A 9 3.05 23.06 -30.38
N VAL A 10 4.20 22.50 -30.79
CA VAL A 10 4.68 21.21 -30.29
C VAL A 10 4.98 21.27 -28.78
N MET A 11 5.56 22.36 -28.31
CA MET A 11 5.92 22.54 -26.89
C MET A 11 4.68 22.55 -25.98
N MET A 12 3.59 23.21 -26.38
CA MET A 12 2.36 23.25 -25.56
C MET A 12 1.68 21.88 -25.46
N CYS A 13 1.56 21.16 -26.58
CA CYS A 13 1.01 19.79 -26.59
C CYS A 13 1.85 18.84 -25.73
N ALA A 14 3.18 18.96 -25.80
CA ALA A 14 4.07 18.15 -24.98
C ALA A 14 3.85 18.40 -23.48
N ILE A 15 3.73 19.65 -23.04
CA ILE A 15 3.50 20.01 -21.63
C ILE A 15 2.18 19.42 -21.12
N MET A 16 1.12 19.47 -21.91
CA MET A 16 -0.19 18.92 -21.52
C MET A 16 -0.16 17.38 -21.38
N CYS A 17 0.51 16.70 -22.31
CA CYS A 17 0.70 15.26 -22.27
C CYS A 17 1.57 14.85 -21.07
N ILE A 18 2.67 15.57 -20.82
CA ILE A 18 3.55 15.33 -19.68
C ILE A 18 2.80 15.53 -18.35
N GLY A 19 1.99 16.58 -18.24
CA GLY A 19 1.17 16.82 -17.03
C GLY A 19 0.21 15.66 -16.74
N THR A 20 -0.48 15.18 -17.78
CA THR A 20 -1.39 14.03 -17.65
C THR A 20 -0.65 12.74 -17.28
N LEU A 21 0.50 12.48 -17.92
CA LEU A 21 1.33 11.32 -17.61
C LEU A 21 1.86 11.34 -16.17
N ILE A 22 2.29 12.51 -15.69
CA ILE A 22 2.73 12.69 -14.30
C ILE A 22 1.57 12.42 -13.35
N LEU A 23 0.37 12.93 -13.63
CA LEU A 23 -0.82 12.68 -12.80
C LEU A 23 -1.15 11.19 -12.69
N VAL A 24 -1.11 10.46 -13.81
CA VAL A 24 -1.34 9.02 -13.84
C VAL A 24 -0.24 8.28 -13.05
N LEU A 25 1.03 8.68 -13.20
CA LEU A 25 2.14 8.11 -12.43
C LEU A 25 1.98 8.35 -10.94
N VAL A 26 1.59 9.56 -10.53
CA VAL A 26 1.35 9.90 -9.13
C VAL A 26 0.23 9.03 -8.58
N LEU A 27 -0.94 9.00 -9.23
CA LEU A 27 -2.07 8.16 -8.80
C LEU A 27 -1.68 6.68 -8.71
N GLY A 28 -0.98 6.16 -9.72
CA GLY A 28 -0.47 4.80 -9.73
C GLY A 28 0.49 4.53 -8.57
N ALA A 29 1.41 5.46 -8.29
CA ALA A 29 2.34 5.38 -7.17
C ALA A 29 1.60 5.42 -5.82
N THR A 30 0.59 6.28 -5.66
CA THR A 30 -0.21 6.36 -4.42
C THR A 30 -0.90 5.03 -4.15
N VAL A 31 -1.59 4.48 -5.16
CA VAL A 31 -2.25 3.16 -5.04
C VAL A 31 -1.23 2.05 -4.79
N TYR A 32 -0.11 2.05 -5.51
CA TYR A 32 0.96 1.08 -5.34
C TYR A 32 1.53 1.10 -3.91
N VAL A 33 1.82 2.29 -3.35
CA VAL A 33 2.32 2.44 -1.99
C VAL A 33 1.28 1.97 -0.98
N VAL A 34 0.00 2.32 -1.15
CA VAL A 34 -1.07 1.87 -0.26
C VAL A 34 -1.19 0.35 -0.26
N VAL A 35 -1.23 -0.30 -1.43
CA VAL A 35 -1.30 -1.77 -1.54
C VAL A 35 -0.04 -2.42 -0.96
N ARG A 36 1.14 -1.87 -1.25
CA ARG A 36 2.41 -2.37 -0.73
C ARG A 36 2.49 -2.24 0.79
N LEU A 37 2.05 -1.12 1.34
CA LEU A 37 1.98 -0.87 2.78
C LEU A 37 0.99 -1.81 3.46
N LEU A 38 -0.17 -2.05 2.84
CA LEU A 38 -1.17 -2.99 3.34
C LEU A 38 -0.65 -4.43 3.33
N MET A 39 0.03 -4.87 2.26
CA MET A 39 0.64 -6.21 2.19
C MET A 39 1.85 -6.40 3.14
N MET A 40 2.60 -5.33 3.44
CA MET A 40 3.65 -5.38 4.47
C MET A 40 3.06 -5.42 5.87
N LYS A 41 2.07 -4.58 6.17
CA LYS A 41 1.42 -4.54 7.48
C LYS A 41 0.64 -5.83 7.76
N SER A 42 -0.07 -6.38 6.77
CA SER A 42 -0.77 -7.67 6.89
C SER A 42 0.21 -8.79 7.23
N ARG A 43 1.32 -8.95 6.50
CA ARG A 43 2.30 -10.02 6.80
C ARG A 43 2.92 -9.94 8.19
N VAL A 44 3.12 -8.73 8.72
CA VAL A 44 3.66 -8.52 10.06
C VAL A 44 2.62 -8.79 11.14
N VAL A 45 1.34 -8.47 10.91
CA VAL A 45 0.24 -8.73 11.86
C VAL A 45 -0.28 -10.17 11.80
N ASP A 46 -0.29 -10.79 10.61
CA ASP A 46 -0.73 -12.16 10.42
C ASP A 46 0.28 -13.17 10.99
N ARG A 47 1.59 -12.86 11.00
CA ARG A 47 2.61 -13.75 11.59
C ARG A 47 2.39 -14.08 13.08
N PRO A 48 2.24 -13.09 13.99
CA PRO A 48 1.99 -13.37 15.39
C PRO A 48 0.62 -14.00 15.60
N LEU A 49 -0.41 -13.61 14.83
CA LEU A 49 -1.74 -14.22 14.91
C LEU A 49 -1.73 -15.69 14.47
N MET A 50 -0.99 -16.02 13.40
CA MET A 50 -0.85 -17.38 12.88
C MET A 50 -0.09 -18.26 13.85
N MET A 51 0.99 -17.75 14.47
CA MET A 51 1.70 -18.45 15.54
C MET A 51 0.84 -18.66 16.79
N LEU A 52 -0.03 -17.70 17.12
CA LEU A 52 -0.94 -17.81 18.26
C LEU A 52 -2.03 -18.87 17.99
N LYS A 53 -2.58 -18.86 16.77
CA LYS A 53 -3.56 -19.87 16.32
C LYS A 53 -2.96 -21.27 16.31
N GLU A 54 -1.71 -21.41 15.87
CA GLU A 54 -1.02 -22.70 15.86
C GLU A 54 -0.86 -23.28 17.27
N ARG A 55 -0.47 -22.46 18.24
CA ARG A 55 -0.32 -22.88 19.65
C ARG A 55 -1.65 -23.17 20.35
N TYR A 56 -2.70 -22.43 20.00
CA TYR A 56 -4.06 -22.69 20.48
C TYR A 56 -4.60 -24.04 19.98
N VAL A 57 -4.46 -24.34 18.68
CA VAL A 57 -4.89 -25.64 18.10
C VAL A 57 -4.10 -26.82 18.69
N ARG A 58 -2.84 -26.57 19.08
CA ARG A 58 -1.99 -27.55 19.77
C ARG A 58 -2.37 -27.75 21.25
N GLY A 59 -3.30 -26.97 21.79
CA GLY A 59 -3.77 -27.05 23.17
C GLY A 59 -2.78 -26.51 24.21
N GLU A 60 -1.73 -25.80 23.78
CA GLU A 60 -0.71 -25.22 24.67
C GLU A 60 -1.18 -23.93 25.35
N ILE A 61 -2.28 -23.33 24.87
CA ILE A 61 -2.81 -22.05 25.33
C ILE A 61 -4.32 -22.16 25.50
N ASN A 62 -4.85 -21.61 26.60
CA ASN A 62 -6.29 -21.62 26.90
C ASN A 62 -7.05 -20.50 26.15
N ASP A 63 -8.36 -20.66 25.97
CA ASP A 63 -9.25 -19.74 25.25
C ASP A 63 -9.15 -18.27 25.74
N ASP A 64 -9.05 -18.07 27.05
CA ASP A 64 -8.94 -16.76 27.68
C ASP A 64 -7.62 -16.03 27.36
N GLU A 65 -6.50 -16.76 27.29
CA GLU A 65 -5.20 -16.21 26.93
C GLU A 65 -5.16 -15.82 25.44
N TYR A 66 -5.77 -16.64 24.57
CA TYR A 66 -5.88 -16.35 23.15
C TYR A 66 -6.67 -15.05 22.89
N LEU A 67 -7.79 -14.86 23.59
CA LEU A 67 -8.62 -13.65 23.47
C LEU A 67 -7.91 -12.40 24.00
N ARG A 68 -7.14 -12.50 25.09
CA ARG A 68 -6.33 -11.38 25.62
C ARG A 68 -5.24 -10.96 24.64
N MET A 69 -4.45 -11.90 24.12
CA MET A 69 -3.37 -11.59 23.18
C MET A 69 -3.90 -11.04 21.86
N ARG A 70 -5.04 -11.55 21.36
CA ARG A 70 -5.70 -11.00 20.16
C ARG A 70 -6.16 -9.55 20.35
N LYS A 71 -6.65 -9.19 21.54
CA LYS A 71 -7.01 -7.79 21.84
C LYS A 71 -5.78 -6.90 21.86
N VAL A 72 -4.70 -7.27 22.57
CA VAL A 72 -3.47 -6.47 22.65
C VAL A 72 -2.86 -6.20 21.27
N ILE A 73 -2.79 -7.23 20.40
CA ILE A 73 -2.24 -7.09 19.03
C ILE A 73 -3.12 -6.19 18.14
N ASN A 74 -4.42 -6.10 18.41
CA ASN A 74 -5.36 -5.32 17.61
C ASN A 74 -5.62 -3.90 18.18
N ASP A 75 -5.28 -3.66 19.45
CA ASP A 75 -5.38 -2.37 20.17
C ASP A 75 -4.13 -1.47 19.96
N GLU A 76 -2.97 -2.03 19.60
CA GLU A 76 -1.77 -1.26 19.18
C GLU A 76 -1.90 -0.66 17.76
N LYS A 77 -3.06 -0.09 17.42
CA LYS A 77 -3.37 0.47 16.10
C LYS A 77 -3.43 1.98 16.08
#